data_AF-A0A4Q3UFY7-F1
#
_entry.id   AF-A0A4Q3UFY7-F1
#
_cell.length_a   1.000
_cell.length_b   1.000
_cell.length_c   1.000
_cell.angle_alpha   90.00
_cell.angle_beta   90.00
_cell.angle_gamma   90.00
#
_symmetry.space_group_name_H-M   'P 1'
#
loop_
_entity.id
_entity.type
_entity.pdbx_description
1 polymer ?
#
loop_
_entity_poly.entity_id
_entity_poly.type
_entity_poly.pdbx_seq_one_letter_code
_entity_poly.pdbx_strand_id
1 'polypeptide(L)'
;MNAKLCLSLLLLPSLIVAGCGSPSDGKPESMASSEAQVEDMVNARKIFDASADKNFDTLPADKKADYAKLVHAKDEAAAKVWWNRMGSGGASSPTMGQR
;
A
#
# COMPACT_ATOMS: atom_id res chain seq x y z
N MET A 1 38.82 -57.28 -4.81
CA MET A 1 38.91 -57.67 -3.39
C MET A 1 39.09 -56.41 -2.55
N ASN A 2 38.34 -56.35 -1.43
CA ASN A 2 38.46 -55.48 -0.27
C ASN A 2 37.80 -54.09 -0.31
N ALA A 3 36.61 -54.09 0.29
CA ALA A 3 35.83 -52.97 0.77
C ALA A 3 36.52 -52.21 1.93
N LYS A 4 36.16 -50.94 2.08
CA LYS A 4 36.15 -50.23 3.37
C LYS A 4 35.08 -49.13 3.34
N LEU A 5 33.95 -49.45 3.97
CA LEU A 5 32.99 -48.49 4.50
C LEU A 5 33.60 -47.80 5.73
N CYS A 6 33.37 -46.50 5.87
CA CYS A 6 33.13 -45.73 7.11
C CYS A 6 32.89 -44.26 6.67
N LEU A 7 31.66 -43.77 6.54
CA LEU A 7 30.73 -43.35 7.59
C LEU A 7 31.16 -42.04 8.29
N SER A 8 30.35 -41.00 8.06
CA SER A 8 30.17 -39.76 8.84
C SER A 8 31.28 -38.70 8.84
N LEU A 9 30.99 -37.55 8.23
CA LEU A 9 30.76 -36.33 9.02
C LEU A 9 30.10 -35.23 8.17
N LEU A 10 28.97 -34.76 8.70
CA LEU A 10 28.26 -33.53 8.36
C LEU A 10 29.22 -32.34 8.16
N LEU A 11 29.19 -31.69 7.00
CA LEU A 11 29.50 -30.27 6.89
C LEU A 11 28.80 -29.68 5.67
N LEU A 12 27.85 -28.79 5.97
CA LEU A 12 27.08 -27.99 5.01
C LEU A 12 28.01 -27.22 4.07
N PRO A 13 27.65 -27.04 2.79
CA PRO A 13 28.35 -26.13 1.91
C PRO A 13 28.05 -24.68 2.33
N SER A 14 28.98 -24.07 3.07
CA SER A 14 29.14 -22.62 3.10
C SER A 14 29.63 -22.15 1.73
N LEU A 15 28.70 -21.97 0.80
CA LEU A 15 28.93 -21.15 -0.39
C LEU A 15 28.16 -19.84 -0.21
N ILE A 16 28.91 -18.91 0.37
CA ILE A 16 28.58 -17.51 0.56
C ILE A 16 28.42 -16.92 -0.83
N VAL A 17 27.16 -16.73 -1.25
CA VAL A 17 26.84 -15.93 -2.43
C VAL A 17 27.27 -14.49 -2.14
N ALA A 18 28.21 -14.01 -2.96
CA ALA A 18 28.61 -12.62 -2.99
C ALA A 18 27.41 -11.76 -3.40
N GLY A 19 26.87 -11.02 -2.43
CA GLY A 19 25.73 -10.13 -2.61
C GLY A 19 25.37 -9.37 -1.35
N CYS A 20 26.35 -9.06 -0.48
CA CYS A 20 26.15 -8.17 0.66
C CYS A 20 26.49 -6.74 0.24
N GLY A 21 25.57 -6.14 -0.51
CA GLY A 21 25.49 -4.71 -0.72
C GLY A 21 24.22 -4.20 -0.05
N SER A 22 24.09 -4.45 1.25
CA SER A 22 23.01 -3.89 2.08
C SER A 22 23.49 -2.59 2.70
N PRO A 23 23.04 -1.41 2.24
CA PRO A 23 22.65 -0.38 3.18
C PRO A 23 21.26 -0.74 3.68
N SER A 24 21.22 -1.57 4.73
CA SER A 24 20.08 -1.64 5.63
C SER A 24 20.03 -0.34 6.45
N ASP A 25 19.55 0.73 5.83
CA ASP A 25 19.03 1.90 6.52
C ASP A 25 17.73 2.38 5.84
N GLY A 26 16.98 1.43 5.31
CA GLY A 26 15.54 1.59 5.13
C GLY A 26 14.88 1.25 6.45
N LYS A 27 14.94 2.15 7.43
CA LYS A 27 13.92 2.20 8.48
C LYS A 27 12.59 2.03 7.72
N PRO A 28 11.75 1.00 7.98
CA PRO A 28 10.39 1.07 7.48
C PRO A 28 9.88 2.39 8.06
N GLU A 29 9.67 3.40 7.22
CA GLU A 29 9.01 4.62 7.68
C GLU A 29 7.76 4.11 8.35
N SER A 30 7.76 4.25 9.68
CA SER A 30 6.78 3.64 10.55
C SER A 30 5.41 3.86 9.92
N MET A 31 4.60 2.81 9.95
CA MET A 31 3.14 2.85 9.83
C MET A 31 2.55 3.84 10.85
N ALA A 32 2.84 5.11 10.66
CA ALA A 32 2.42 6.24 11.44
C ALA A 32 1.80 7.22 10.45
N SER A 33 0.93 6.70 9.58
CA SER A 33 -0.27 7.45 9.25
C SER A 33 -0.85 7.78 10.62
N SER A 34 -0.72 9.04 11.04
CA SER A 34 -1.09 9.45 12.40
C SER A 34 -2.54 9.00 12.63
N GLU A 35 -2.93 8.63 13.84
CA GLU A 35 -4.30 8.15 14.11
C GLU A 35 -5.35 9.10 13.49
N ALA A 36 -5.10 10.41 13.57
CA ALA A 36 -5.86 11.46 12.89
C ALA A 36 -5.97 11.29 11.35
N GLN A 37 -4.89 10.93 10.66
CA GLN A 37 -4.92 10.68 9.21
C GLN A 37 -5.74 9.43 8.86
N VAL A 38 -5.71 8.40 9.72
CA VAL A 38 -6.55 7.22 9.54
C VAL A 38 -8.02 7.58 9.77
N GLU A 39 -8.32 8.36 10.82
CA GLU A 39 -9.67 8.87 11.08
C GLU A 39 -10.20 9.73 9.93
N ASP A 40 -9.38 10.62 9.39
CA ASP A 40 -9.71 11.43 8.21
C ASP A 40 -10.09 10.56 7.01
N MET A 41 -9.29 9.52 6.72
CA MET A 41 -9.55 8.56 5.66
C MET A 41 -10.84 7.76 5.89
N VAL A 42 -11.09 7.32 7.13
CA VAL A 42 -12.33 6.62 7.51
C VAL A 42 -13.54 7.53 7.34
N ASN A 43 -13.44 8.79 7.75
CA ASN A 43 -14.51 9.77 7.62
C ASN A 43 -14.77 10.14 6.14
N ALA A 44 -13.71 10.28 5.34
CA ALA A 44 -13.84 10.45 3.89
C ALA A 44 -14.55 9.24 3.27
N ARG A 45 -14.23 8.02 3.72
CA ARG A 45 -14.89 6.79 3.28
C ARG A 45 -16.36 6.73 3.67
N LYS A 46 -16.75 7.20 4.86
CA LYS A 46 -18.16 7.31 5.26
C LYS A 46 -18.94 8.23 4.33
N ILE A 47 -18.36 9.36 3.92
CA ILE A 47 -19.00 10.26 2.93
C ILE A 47 -19.16 9.55 1.59
N PHE A 48 -18.15 8.78 1.17
CA PHE A 48 -18.22 7.97 -0.04
C PHE A 48 -19.32 6.91 0.00
N ASP A 49 -19.37 6.10 1.05
CA ASP A 49 -20.36 5.03 1.19
C ASP A 49 -21.79 5.55 1.44
N ALA A 50 -21.93 6.77 1.97
CA ALA A 50 -23.21 7.46 2.10
C ALA A 50 -23.73 8.03 0.77
N SER A 51 -22.88 8.19 -0.25
CA SER A 51 -23.32 8.61 -1.58
C SER A 51 -24.03 7.44 -2.28
N ALA A 52 -25.33 7.59 -2.49
CA ALA A 52 -26.17 6.53 -3.07
C ALA A 52 -25.71 6.13 -4.48
N ASP A 53 -25.31 7.11 -5.28
CA ASP A 53 -24.92 6.95 -6.68
C ASP A 53 -23.39 6.94 -6.88
N LYS A 54 -22.61 7.12 -5.80
CA LYS A 54 -21.13 7.20 -5.81
C LYS A 54 -20.59 8.23 -6.80
N ASN A 55 -21.41 9.20 -7.21
CA ASN A 55 -20.97 10.32 -8.03
C ASN A 55 -20.54 11.45 -7.12
N PHE A 56 -19.34 11.96 -7.33
CA PHE A 56 -18.85 13.12 -6.59
C PHE A 56 -19.68 14.37 -6.92
N ASP A 57 -20.14 14.53 -8.17
CA ASP A 57 -20.80 15.74 -8.64
C ASP A 57 -22.20 15.94 -8.01
N THR A 58 -22.85 14.87 -7.57
CA THR A 58 -24.19 14.87 -6.95
C THR A 58 -24.14 15.17 -5.45
N LEU A 59 -22.95 15.18 -4.84
CA LEU A 59 -22.80 15.52 -3.42
C LEU A 59 -23.24 16.96 -3.14
N PRO A 60 -23.88 17.20 -1.98
CA PRO A 60 -24.05 18.54 -1.44
C PRO A 60 -22.72 19.30 -1.34
N ALA A 61 -22.74 20.61 -1.56
CA ALA A 61 -21.53 21.44 -1.57
C ALA A 61 -20.76 21.39 -0.24
N ASP A 62 -21.46 21.28 0.90
CA ASP A 62 -20.86 21.08 2.22
C ASP A 62 -20.09 19.75 2.28
N LYS A 63 -20.67 18.66 1.77
CA LYS A 63 -20.02 17.34 1.73
C LYS A 63 -18.82 17.31 0.80
N LYS A 64 -18.86 18.03 -0.32
CA LYS A 64 -17.69 18.18 -1.23
C LYS A 64 -16.55 18.89 -0.52
N ALA A 65 -16.84 20.01 0.16
CA ALA A 65 -15.84 20.78 0.89
C ALA A 65 -15.25 20.00 2.07
N ASP A 66 -16.09 19.29 2.84
CA ASP A 66 -15.64 18.47 3.96
C ASP A 66 -14.82 17.26 3.48
N TYR A 67 -15.25 16.60 2.41
CA TYR A 67 -14.47 15.53 1.79
C TYR A 67 -13.09 16.03 1.33
N ALA A 68 -13.04 17.19 0.65
CA ALA A 68 -11.78 17.78 0.21
C ALA A 68 -10.81 18.05 1.37
N LYS A 69 -11.30 18.53 2.52
CA LYS A 69 -10.48 18.70 3.73
C LYS A 69 -9.97 17.37 4.28
N LEU A 70 -10.84 16.36 4.38
CA LEU A 70 -10.49 15.04 4.92
C LEU A 70 -9.45 14.32 4.06
N VAL A 71 -9.50 14.48 2.74
CA VAL A 71 -8.46 13.91 1.84
C VAL A 71 -7.28 14.84 1.61
N HIS A 72 -7.21 15.97 2.33
CA HIS A 72 -6.17 16.99 2.21
C HIS A 72 -5.97 17.46 0.76
N ALA A 73 -7.07 17.55 -0.01
CA ALA A 73 -7.06 18.00 -1.39
C ALA A 73 -6.99 19.53 -1.47
N LYS A 74 -6.22 20.04 -2.44
CA LYS A 74 -6.04 21.48 -2.66
C LYS A 74 -7.29 22.16 -3.23
N ASP A 75 -8.12 21.39 -3.93
CA ASP A 75 -9.29 21.88 -4.66
C ASP A 75 -10.27 20.72 -4.94
N GLU A 76 -11.44 21.06 -5.48
CA GLU A 76 -12.51 20.11 -5.79
C GLU A 76 -12.10 19.08 -6.85
N ALA A 77 -11.28 19.45 -7.84
CA ALA A 77 -10.83 18.51 -8.87
C ALA A 77 -9.86 17.47 -8.27
N ALA A 78 -8.95 17.90 -7.39
CA ALA A 78 -8.09 16.99 -6.65
C ALA A 78 -8.91 16.06 -5.72
N ALA A 79 -9.96 16.56 -5.08
CA ALA A 79 -10.87 15.76 -4.29
C ALA A 79 -11.61 14.71 -5.14
N LYS A 80 -12.05 15.08 -6.35
CA LYS A 80 -12.68 14.15 -7.30
C LYS A 80 -11.74 13.03 -7.76
N VAL A 81 -10.45 13.30 -7.92
CA VAL A 81 -9.45 12.26 -8.21
C VAL A 81 -9.37 11.23 -7.08
N TRP A 82 -9.33 11.70 -5.83
CA TRP A 82 -9.36 10.83 -4.65
C TRP A 82 -10.65 10.01 -4.55
N TRP A 83 -11.79 10.65 -4.84
CA TRP A 83 -13.10 10.00 -4.87
C TRP A 83 -13.14 8.83 -5.86
N ASN A 84 -12.67 9.06 -7.09
CA ASN A 84 -12.57 8.01 -8.10
C ASN A 84 -11.65 6.87 -7.65
N ARG A 85 -10.49 7.20 -7.07
CA ARG A 85 -9.54 6.19 -6.56
C ARG A 85 -10.15 5.34 -5.43
N MET A 86 -10.98 5.94 -4.58
CA MET A 86 -11.70 5.28 -3.50
C MET A 86 -12.80 4.35 -4.01
N GLY A 87 -13.47 4.71 -5.11
CA GLY A 87 -14.46 3.88 -5.79
C GLY A 87 -13.86 2.73 -6.61
N SER A 88 -12.66 2.91 -7.16
CA SER A 88 -11.96 1.87 -7.94
C SER A 88 -11.32 0.76 -7.10
N GLY A 89 -11.46 0.79 -5.76
CA GLY A 89 -11.03 -0.32 -4.88
C GLY A 89 -9.53 -0.64 -4.93
N GLY A 90 -8.69 0.31 -5.34
CA GLY A 90 -7.24 0.07 -5.43
C GLY A 90 -6.79 -0.78 -6.62
N ALA A 91 -7.52 -0.78 -7.74
CA ALA A 91 -7.01 -1.34 -9.00
C ALA A 91 -5.93 -0.43 -9.63
N SER A 92 -4.76 -0.41 -9.01
CA SER A 92 -3.50 0.05 -9.62
C SER A 92 -2.34 -0.74 -9.04
N SER A 93 -2.43 -2.07 -9.12
CA SER A 93 -1.22 -2.85 -9.34
C SER A 93 -0.95 -2.82 -10.85
N PRO A 94 0.15 -2.22 -11.34
CA PRO A 94 0.62 -2.58 -12.66
C PRO A 94 1.11 -4.02 -12.56
N THR A 95 0.23 -4.99 -12.82
CA THR A 95 0.69 -6.30 -13.31
C THR A 95 1.17 -6.06 -14.74
N MET A 96 2.32 -5.39 -14.87
CA MET A 96 3.07 -5.40 -16.12
C MET A 96 3.60 -6.82 -16.23
N GLY A 97 2.87 -7.61 -17.01
CA GLY A 97 3.14 -9.01 -17.24
C GLY A 97 4.60 -9.20 -17.62
N GLN A 98 5.23 -10.15 -16.94
CA GLN A 98 6.34 -10.90 -17.48
C GLN A 98 5.97 -11.35 -18.90
N ARG A 99 6.80 -10.97 -19.86
CA ARG A 99 6.94 -11.62 -21.15
C ARG A 99 8.42 -11.74 -21.44
#